data_AF-A0A2T6BBE9-F1
#
_entry.id   AF-A0A2T6BBE9-F1
#
_cell.length_a   1.000
_cell.length_b   1.000
_cell.length_c   1.000
_cell.angle_alpha   90.00
_cell.angle_beta   90.00
_cell.angle_gamma   90.00
#
_symmetry.space_group_name_H-M   'P 1'
#
loop_
_entity.id
_entity.type
_entity.pdbx_description
1 polymer ?
#
loop_
_entity_poly.entity_id
_entity_poly.type
_entity_poly.pdbx_seq_one_letter_code
_entity_poly.pdbx_strand_id
1 'polypeptide(L)' 'MFTIEHEFDATVITLIDEGHEGLQEDITISAFDDCITLEQVHPVTQEPMVITLSMVQLRDLAAALDLPEGSYRIETRKA' A
#
# COMPACT_ATOMS: atom_id res chain seq x y z
N MET A 1 13.63 -0.45 -5.15
CA MET A 1 13.69 1.03 -4.96
C MET A 1 12.28 1.58 -4.73
N PHE A 2 12.14 2.86 -4.33
CA PHE A 2 10.84 3.54 -4.38
C PHE A 2 10.96 5.03 -4.76
N THR A 3 9.87 5.60 -5.27
CA THR A 3 9.70 7.05 -5.52
C THR A 3 8.50 7.58 -4.75
N ILE A 4 8.47 8.89 -4.49
CA ILE A 4 7.33 9.58 -3.86
C ILE A 4 7.07 10.86 -4.65
N GLU A 5 5.85 11.01 -5.12
CA GLU A 5 5.38 12.13 -5.92
C GLU A 5 4.12 12.72 -5.27
N HIS A 6 4.01 14.04 -5.28
CA HIS A 6 2.83 14.71 -4.75
C HIS A 6 2.00 15.21 -5.93
N GLU A 7 0.80 14.69 -6.07
CA GLU A 7 -0.20 15.14 -7.03
C GLU A 7 -1.23 16.05 -6.35
N PHE A 8 -2.25 16.48 -7.08
CA PHE A 8 -3.21 17.47 -6.57
C PHE A 8 -4.06 16.94 -5.42
N ASP A 9 -4.47 15.67 -5.47
CA ASP A 9 -5.40 15.03 -4.55
C ASP A 9 -4.82 13.77 -3.86
N ALA A 10 -3.60 13.38 -4.19
CA ALA A 10 -2.94 12.23 -3.59
C ALA A 10 -1.41 12.39 -3.49
N THR A 11 -0.82 11.68 -2.53
CA THR A 11 0.60 11.33 -2.59
C THR A 11 0.72 9.97 -3.29
N VAL A 12 1.48 9.91 -4.38
CA VAL A 12 1.71 8.70 -5.16
C VAL A 12 3.09 8.14 -4.81
N ILE A 13 3.13 6.85 -4.44
CA ILE A 13 4.35 6.13 -4.10
C ILE A 13 4.45 4.95 -5.05
N THR A 14 5.58 4.82 -5.76
CA THR A 14 5.83 3.66 -6.62
C THR A 14 6.90 2.79 -5.97
N LEU A 15 6.57 1.53 -5.71
CA LEU A 15 7.51 0.51 -5.24
C LEU A 15 7.99 -0.30 -6.44
N ILE A 16 9.31 -0.30 -6.65
CA ILE A 16 9.96 -1.00 -7.76
C ILE A 16 10.62 -2.26 -7.20
N ASP A 17 10.22 -3.41 -7.74
CA ASP A 17 10.86 -4.69 -7.44
C ASP A 17 12.09 -4.88 -8.35
N GLU A 18 13.27 -5.02 -7.75
CA GLU A 18 14.53 -5.09 -8.49
C GLU A 18 15.61 -5.87 -7.74
N GLY A 19 16.61 -6.34 -8.48
CA GLY A 19 17.84 -6.90 -7.90
C GLY A 19 17.86 -8.42 -7.72
N HIS A 20 16.87 -9.15 -8.26
CA HIS A 20 16.87 -10.61 -8.31
C HIS A 20 16.14 -11.17 -9.55
N GLU A 21 16.19 -12.49 -9.74
CA GLU A 21 15.41 -13.18 -10.78
C GLU A 21 13.96 -13.36 -10.34
N GLY A 22 13.01 -13.29 -11.29
CA GLY A 22 11.59 -13.48 -11.01
C GLY A 22 10.91 -12.28 -10.34
N LEU A 23 11.16 -11.07 -10.88
CA LEU A 23 10.57 -9.82 -10.40
C LEU A 23 9.05 -9.83 -10.51
N GLN A 24 8.39 -9.18 -9.56
CA GLN A 24 6.98 -8.82 -9.65
C GLN A 24 6.82 -7.47 -10.37
N GLU A 25 5.61 -7.20 -10.86
CA GLU A 25 5.28 -5.87 -11.38
C GLU A 25 5.29 -4.82 -10.27
N ASP A 26 5.58 -3.57 -10.63
CA ASP A 26 5.62 -2.46 -9.70
C ASP A 26 4.27 -2.25 -8.99
N ILE A 27 4.33 -1.74 -7.76
CA ILE A 27 3.13 -1.38 -6.98
C ILE A 27 3.03 0.14 -6.92
N THR A 28 1.89 0.67 -7.39
CA THR A 28 1.54 2.08 -7.22
C THR A 28 0.62 2.22 -6.02
N ILE A 29 1.00 3.05 -5.07
CA ILE A 29 0.22 3.38 -3.88
C ILE A 29 -0.24 4.83 -4.00
N SER A 30 -1.55 5.06 -4.08
CA SER A 30 -2.12 6.41 -4.08
C SER A 30 -2.73 6.68 -2.72
N ALA A 31 -2.19 7.67 -2.01
CA ALA A 31 -2.64 8.08 -0.70
C ALA A 31 -3.50 9.35 -0.77
N PHE A 32 -4.82 9.17 -0.70
CA PHE A 32 -5.82 10.23 -0.67
C PHE A 32 -6.12 10.64 0.78
N ASP A 33 -6.94 11.67 0.96
CA ASP A 33 -7.34 12.17 2.28
C ASP A 33 -8.18 11.15 3.10
N ASP A 34 -8.93 10.27 2.44
CA ASP A 34 -9.90 9.36 3.09
C ASP A 34 -9.61 7.87 2.88
N CYS A 35 -8.76 7.51 1.92
CA CYS A 35 -8.40 6.13 1.62
C CYS A 35 -7.04 6.02 0.93
N ILE A 36 -6.51 4.79 0.89
CA ILE A 36 -5.33 4.42 0.13
C ILE A 36 -5.72 3.38 -0.90
N THR A 37 -5.19 3.47 -2.12
CA THR A 37 -5.28 2.41 -3.12
C THR A 37 -3.91 1.81 -3.38
N LEU A 38 -3.84 0.48 -3.49
CA LEU A 38 -2.70 -0.26 -3.98
C LEU A 38 -3.07 -0.82 -5.34
N GLU A 39 -2.31 -0.48 -6.37
CA GLU A 39 -2.48 -0.98 -7.73
C GLU A 39 -1.25 -1.78 -8.15
N GLN A 40 -1.48 -2.96 -8.71
CA GLN A 40 -0.44 -3.76 -9.37
C GLN A 40 -1.00 -4.34 -10.66
N VAL A 41 -0.23 -4.29 -11.74
CA VAL A 41 -0.63 -4.88 -13.02
C VAL A 41 -0.53 -6.40 -12.94
N HIS A 42 -1.57 -7.11 -13.38
CA HIS A 42 -1.51 -8.57 -13.43
C HIS A 42 -0.62 -9.03 -14.61
N PRO A 43 0.40 -9.88 -14.39
CA PRO A 43 1.43 -10.17 -15.40
C PRO A 43 0.91 -10.90 -16.65
N VAL A 44 -0.19 -11.64 -16.54
CA VAL A 44 -0.80 -12.38 -17.67
C VAL A 44 -1.86 -11.55 -18.41
N THR A 45 -2.85 -11.00 -17.71
CA THR A 45 -3.95 -10.25 -18.33
C THR A 45 -3.57 -8.82 -18.69
N GLN A 46 -2.49 -8.29 -18.12
CA GLN A 46 -2.06 -6.90 -18.27
C GLN A 46 -3.12 -5.88 -17.82
N GLU A 47 -3.99 -6.29 -16.89
CA GLU A 47 -5.02 -5.44 -16.31
C GLU A 47 -4.59 -4.96 -14.92
N PRO A 48 -4.89 -3.69 -14.56
CA PRO A 48 -4.62 -3.18 -13.22
C PRO A 48 -5.54 -3.84 -12.19
N MET A 49 -4.95 -4.38 -11.13
CA MET A 49 -5.66 -4.91 -9.96
C MET A 49 -5.53 -3.91 -8.82
N VAL A 50 -6.66 -3.46 -8.28
CA VAL A 50 -6.71 -2.42 -7.25
C VAL A 50 -7.28 -2.95 -5.94
N ILE A 51 -6.60 -2.66 -4.84
CA ILE A 51 -7.06 -2.88 -3.47
C ILE A 51 -7.22 -1.52 -2.79
N THR A 52 -8.40 -1.25 -2.25
CA THR A 52 -8.66 -0.03 -1.46
C THR A 52 -8.60 -0.35 0.04
N LEU A 53 -7.81 0.42 0.76
CA LEU A 53 -7.73 0.40 2.22
C LEU A 53 -8.37 1.67 2.79
N SER A 54 -9.22 1.51 3.79
CA SER A 54 -9.59 2.63 4.66
C SER A 54 -8.39 3.08 5.50
N MET A 55 -8.42 4.31 6.01
CA MET A 55 -7.36 4.81 6.89
C MET A 55 -7.16 3.97 8.17
N VAL A 56 -8.23 3.33 8.66
CA VAL A 56 -8.13 2.40 9.79
C VAL A 56 -7.34 1.15 9.40
N GLN A 57 -7.67 0.55 8.25
CA GLN A 57 -6.96 -0.63 7.75
C GLN A 57 -5.49 -0.33 7.45
N LEU A 58 -5.17 0.84 6.88
CA LEU A 58 -3.77 1.24 6.64
C LEU A 58 -2.99 1.30 7.95
N ARG A 59 -3.54 1.97 8.97
CA ARG A 59 -2.88 2.07 10.27
C ARG A 59 -2.69 0.69 10.90
N ASP A 60 -3.71 -0.15 10.82
CA ASP A 60 -3.64 -1.49 11.38
C ASP A 60 -2.62 -2.36 10.63
N LEU A 61 -2.51 -2.23 9.30
CA LEU A 61 -1.47 -2.86 8.49
C LEU A 61 -0.07 -2.36 8.87
N ALA A 62 0.12 -1.04 8.98
CA ALA A 62 1.41 -0.44 9.36
C ALA A 62 1.88 -0.95 10.72
N ALA A 63 0.99 -1.04 11.71
CA ALA A 63 1.31 -1.60 13.01
C ALA A 63 1.59 -3.11 12.95
N ALA A 64 0.88 -3.86 12.09
CA ALA A 64 1.07 -5.30 11.96
C ALA A 64 2.46 -5.69 11.42
N LEU A 65 3.12 -4.80 10.66
CA LEU A 65 4.47 -5.05 10.13
C LEU A 65 5.54 -5.22 11.24
N ASP A 66 5.30 -4.68 12.43
CA ASP A 66 6.24 -4.70 13.56
C ASP A 66 5.82 -5.65 14.70
N LEU A 67 4.72 -6.41 14.54
CA LEU A 67 4.15 -7.26 15.59
C LEU A 67 4.31 -8.75 15.28
N PRO A 68 4.50 -9.62 16.30
CA PRO A 68 4.51 -11.06 16.10
C PRO A 68 3.10 -11.59 15.79
N GLU A 69 3.00 -12.86 15.40
CA GLU A 69 1.72 -13.54 15.18
C GLU A 69 0.77 -13.40 16.39
N GLY A 70 -0.51 -13.14 16.11
CA GLY A 70 -1.52 -12.93 17.15
C GLY A 70 -2.77 -12.22 16.67
N SER A 71 -3.70 -11.97 17.60
CA SER A 71 -4.89 -11.15 17.37
C SER A 71 -4.74 -9.83 18.11
N TYR A 72 -4.77 -8.74 17.36
CA TYR A 72 -4.58 -7.39 17.88
C TYR A 72 -5.81 -6.55 17.60
N ARG A 73 -6.10 -5.64 18.53
CA ARG A 73 -7.07 -4.57 18.35
C ARG A 73 -6.40 -3.27 18.71
N ILE A 74 -6.20 -2.42 17.72
CA ILE A 74 -5.60 -1.10 17.94
C ILE A 74 -6.72 -0.18 18.41
N GLU A 75 -6.68 0.16 19.69
CA GLU A 75 -7.57 1.16 20.25
C GLU A 75 -7.08 2.55 19.84
N THR A 76 -7.87 3.24 19.01
CA THR A 76 -7.70 4.68 18.86
C THR A 76 -8.04 5.34 20.18
N ARG A 77 -7.01 5.82 20.89
CA ARG A 77 -7.24 6.79 21.97
C ARG A 77 -7.95 7.99 21.36
N LYS A 78 -9.20 8.23 21.78
CA LYS A 78 -9.88 9.49 21.49
C LYS A 78 -9.06 10.60 22.15
N ALA A 79 -8.59 11.55 21.32
CA ALA A 79 -8.04 12.81 21.79
C ALA A 79 -9.10 13.61 22.54
#